data_AF-A0A0D8XBL0-F1
#
_entry.id   AF-A0A0D8XBL0-F1
#
_cell.length_a   1.000
_cell.length_b   1.000
_cell.length_c   1.000
_cell.angle_alpha   90.00
_cell.angle_beta   90.00
_cell.angle_gamma   90.00
#
_symmetry.space_group_name_H-M   'P 1'
#
loop_
_entity.id
_entity.type
_entity.pdbx_description
1 polymer ?
#
loop_
_entity_poly.entity_id
_entity_poly.type
_entity_poly.pdbx_seq_one_letter_code
_entity_poly.pdbx_strand_id
1 'polypeptide(L)' 'MIPFLQMINDRSNRIGCSYTLCDLPTHYPFVSFVCKYGDPLIQPGVPVYTKGRPCSLCENKCVDGGLCNYLGI' A
#
# COMPACT_ATOMS: atom_id res chain seq x y z
N MET A 1 -9.48 -7.59 -7.76
CA MET A 1 -8.94 -6.81 -6.63
C MET A 1 -8.39 -5.52 -7.20
N ILE A 2 -8.92 -4.36 -6.82
CA ILE A 2 -8.48 -3.08 -7.39
C ILE A 2 -7.18 -2.69 -6.66
N PRO A 3 -5.98 -2.73 -7.30
CA PRO A 3 -4.71 -2.46 -6.63
C PRO A 3 -4.69 -1.11 -5.91
N PHE A 4 -5.41 -0.15 -6.47
CA PHE A 4 -5.59 1.19 -5.92
C PHE A 4 -6.09 1.19 -4.47
N LEU A 5 -7.11 0.40 -4.14
CA LEU A 5 -7.70 0.44 -2.79
C LEU A 5 -6.71 -0.01 -1.71
N GLN A 6 -5.86 -1.00 -2.01
CA GLN A 6 -4.83 -1.42 -1.06
C GLN A 6 -3.69 -0.39 -0.95
N MET A 7 -3.34 0.29 -2.05
CA MET A 7 -2.33 1.36 -2.07
C MET A 7 -2.70 2.54 -1.19
N ILE A 8 -3.97 2.92 -1.15
CA ILE A 8 -4.46 4.09 -0.41
C ILE A 8 -5.05 3.75 0.98
N ASN A 9 -4.90 2.50 1.44
CA ASN A 9 -5.36 2.08 2.76
C ASN A 9 -4.51 2.71 3.86
N ASP A 10 -5.12 3.53 4.73
CA ASP A 10 -4.43 4.31 5.77
C ASP A 10 -3.76 3.45 6.86
N ARG A 11 -4.16 2.18 6.94
CA ARG A 11 -3.55 1.18 7.83
C ARG A 11 -2.40 0.39 7.19
N SER A 12 -2.22 0.48 5.87
CA SER A 12 -1.09 -0.17 5.17
C SER A 12 0.20 0.63 5.38
N ASN A 13 1.11 0.16 6.23
CA ASN A 13 2.40 0.82 6.48
C ASN A 13 3.62 0.01 6.00
N ARG A 14 3.39 -1.13 5.35
CA ARG A 14 4.43 -2.03 4.85
C ARG A 14 4.08 -2.50 3.44
N ILE A 15 5.07 -2.46 2.56
CA ILE A 15 4.98 -2.98 1.19
C ILE A 15 6.29 -3.69 0.84
N GLY A 16 6.19 -4.82 0.17
CA GLY A 16 7.33 -5.52 -0.43
C GLY A 16 7.01 -5.81 -1.89
N CYS A 17 7.95 -5.47 -2.79
CA CYS A 17 7.77 -5.66 -4.23
C CYS A 17 8.91 -6.50 -4.81
N SER A 18 8.62 -7.21 -5.88
CA SER A 18 9.58 -7.99 -6.64
C SER A 18 9.21 -7.96 -8.12
N TYR A 19 10.21 -8.15 -8.98
CA TYR A 19 9.99 -8.36 -10.39
C TYR A 19 10.72 -9.61 -10.86
N THR A 20 10.25 -10.20 -11.95
CA THR A 20 10.88 -11.36 -12.58
C THR A 20 10.74 -11.23 -14.09
N LEU A 21 11.85 -11.44 -14.81
CA LEU A 21 11.81 -11.57 -16.26
C LEU A 21 11.31 -12.98 -16.62
N CYS A 22 10.13 -13.04 -17.20
CA CYS A 22 9.52 -14.28 -17.66
C CYS A 22 9.87 -14.47 -19.13
N ASP A 23 10.92 -15.26 -19.38
CA ASP A 23 11.38 -15.63 -20.71
C ASP A 23 11.20 -17.14 -20.91
N LEU A 24 10.08 -17.51 -21.52
CA LEU A 24 9.70 -18.89 -21.79
C LEU A 24 9.74 -19.14 -23.30
N PRO A 25 10.23 -20.29 -23.78
CA PRO A 25 10.38 -20.57 -25.21
C PRO A 25 9.09 -20.44 -26.03
N THR A 26 7.93 -20.52 -25.38
CA THR A 26 6.59 -20.55 -25.99
C THR A 26 5.88 -19.19 -25.96
N HIS A 27 6.44 -18.16 -25.33
CA HIS A 27 5.79 -16.87 -25.11
C HIS A 27 6.74 -15.70 -25.37
N TYR A 28 6.19 -14.53 -25.73
CA TYR A 28 6.99 -13.30 -25.77
C TYR A 28 7.50 -12.96 -24.37
N PRO A 29 8.78 -12.57 -24.23
CA PRO A 29 9.34 -12.24 -22.93
C PRO A 29 8.61 -11.02 -22.34
N PHE A 30 8.31 -11.10 -21.04
CA PHE A 30 7.68 -10.01 -20.31
C PHE A 30 8.23 -9.89 -18.89
N VAL A 31 8.09 -8.71 -18.29
CA VAL A 31 8.43 -8.50 -16.88
C VAL A 31 7.17 -8.66 -16.04
N SER A 32 7.19 -9.63 -15.12
CA SER A 32 6.16 -9.76 -14.09
C SER A 32 6.56 -8.91 -12.89
N PHE A 33 5.73 -7.95 -12.49
CA PHE A 33 5.93 -7.09 -11.34
C PHE A 33 4.83 -7.33 -10.30
N VAL A 34 5.21 -7.61 -9.06
CA VAL A 34 4.27 -7.95 -7.98
C VAL A 34 4.65 -7.22 -6.71
N CYS A 35 3.65 -6.60 -6.06
CA CYS A 35 3.77 -6.07 -4.71
C CYS A 35 2.80 -6.78 -3.75
N LYS A 36 3.25 -6.99 -2.52
CA LYS A 36 2.43 -7.43 -1.39
C LYS A 36 2.44 -6.36 -0.31
N TYR A 37 1.27 -6.11 0.28
CA TYR A 37 1.09 -5.19 1.40
C TYR A 37 1.02 -5.98 2.69
N GLY A 38 1.52 -5.41 3.78
CA GLY A 38 1.33 -5.97 5.12
C GLY A 38 -0.12 -5.84 5.59
N ASP A 39 -0.46 -6.57 6.65
CA ASP A 39 -1.76 -6.47 7.30
C ASP A 39 -1.99 -5.07 7.92
N PRO A 40 -3.25 -4.60 7.98
CA PRO A 40 -4.45 -5.28 7.49
C PRO A 40 -4.68 -5.08 5.98
N LEU A 41 -5.10 -6.15 5.31
CA LEU A 41 -5.62 -6.06 3.94
C LEU A 41 -7.01 -5.41 3.91
N ILE A 42 -7.35 -4.80 2.76
CA ILE A 42 -8.68 -4.23 2.51
C ILE A 42 -9.76 -5.30 2.66
N GLN A 43 -10.90 -4.89 3.23
CA GLN A 43 -12.04 -5.76 3.47
C GLN A 43 -13.33 -5.08 3.01
N PRO A 44 -14.28 -5.81 2.38
CA PRO A 44 -15.58 -5.25 2.03
C PRO A 44 -16.29 -4.65 3.24
N GLY A 45 -16.91 -3.47 3.06
CA GLY A 45 -17.62 -2.77 4.14
C GLY A 45 -16.73 -2.03 5.14
N VAL A 46 -15.39 -2.16 5.04
CA VAL A 46 -14.45 -1.40 5.87
C VAL A 46 -13.89 -0.22 5.07
N PRO A 47 -14.00 1.02 5.57
CA PRO A 47 -13.40 2.18 4.92
C PRO A 47 -11.89 2.02 4.72
N VAL A 48 -11.40 2.49 3.58
CA VAL A 48 -9.97 2.46 3.22
C VAL A 48 -9.18 3.52 3.99
N TYR A 49 -9.82 4.64 4.32
CA TYR A 49 -9.26 5.67 5.19
C TYR A 49 -10.36 6.44 5.91
N THR A 50 -10.01 7.06 7.03
CA THR A 50 -10.92 7.99 7.73
C THR A 50 -10.96 9.33 7.01
N LYS A 51 -12.16 9.82 6.64
CA LYS A 51 -12.31 11.14 6.01
C LYS A 51 -12.03 12.25 7.03
N GLY A 52 -11.17 13.20 6.69
CA GLY A 52 -10.87 14.35 7.54
C GLY A 52 -9.68 15.16 7.02
N ARG A 53 -9.22 16.11 7.83
CA ARG A 53 -7.95 16.82 7.60
C ARG A 53 -6.81 15.79 7.68
N PRO A 54 -5.82 15.83 6.76
CA PRO A 54 -4.64 14.98 6.87
C PRO A 54 -4.01 15.07 8.26
N CYS A 55 -3.55 13.93 8.77
CA CYS A 55 -2.93 13.79 10.09
C CYS A 55 -3.78 14.17 11.31
N SER A 56 -5.09 14.41 11.21
CA SER A 56 -5.92 14.78 12.37
C SER A 56 -5.95 13.71 13.47
N LEU A 57 -5.56 12.47 13.15
CA LEU A 57 -5.47 11.34 14.09
C LEU A 57 -4.04 11.03 14.55
N CYS A 58 -3.03 11.78 14.09
CA CYS A 58 -1.62 11.51 14.33
C CYS A 58 -0.75 12.78 14.37
N GLU A 59 -1.25 13.88 14.95
CA GLU A 59 -0.65 15.21 14.82
C GLU A 59 0.85 15.27 15.16
N ASN A 60 1.27 14.62 16.25
CA ASN A 60 2.68 14.58 16.68
C ASN A 60 3.57 13.63 15.86
N LYS A 61 2.99 12.92 14.90
CA LYS A 61 3.65 11.92 14.04
C LYS A 61 3.36 12.16 12.56
N CYS A 62 2.98 13.38 12.21
CA CYS A 62 2.68 13.76 10.83
C CYS A 62 3.97 14.05 10.06
N VAL A 63 4.15 13.38 8.93
CA VAL A 63 5.23 13.60 7.98
C VAL A 63 4.68 14.39 6.80
N ASP A 64 5.39 15.46 6.44
CA ASP A 64 5.09 16.36 5.31
C ASP A 64 3.65 16.88 5.28
N GLY A 65 2.98 16.96 6.43
CA GLY A 65 1.60 17.43 6.53
C GLY A 65 0.55 16.49 5.92
N GLY A 66 0.92 15.26 5.54
CA GLY A 66 0.08 14.39 4.73
C GLY A 66 -0.02 12.93 5.20
N LEU A 67 1.02 12.40 5.85
CA LEU A 67 1.11 10.97 6.20
C LEU A 67 1.44 10.76 7.67
N CYS A 68 0.88 9.72 8.28
CA CYS A 68 1.20 9.34 9.66
C CYS A 68 2.41 8.40 9.71
N ASN A 69 3.42 8.71 10.52
CA ASN A 69 4.55 7.83 10.80
C ASN A 69 4.42 7.16 12.17
N TYR A 70 3.84 5.96 12.18
CA TYR A 70 3.71 5.15 13.40
C TYR A 70 4.97 4.34 13.73
N LEU A 71 6.02 4.39 12.90
CA LEU A 71 7.29 3.68 13.10
C LEU A 71 8.27 4.45 14.01
N GLY A 72 7.84 5.56 14.62
CA GLY A 72 8.59 6.24 15.67
C GLY A 72 8.57 5.47 17.00
N ILE A 73 9.42 4.44 17.08
CA ILE A 73 10.18 3.99 18.26
C ILE A 73 11.64 3.99 17.84
#